data_AF-A0A7D5GN56-F1
#
_entry.id   AF-A0A7D5GN56-F1
#
_cell.length_a   1.000
_cell.length_b   1.000
_cell.length_c   1.000
_cell.angle_alpha   90.00
_cell.angle_beta   90.00
_cell.angle_gamma   90.00
#
_symmetry.space_group_name_H-M   'P 1'
#
loop_
_entity.id
_entity.type
_entity.pdbx_description
1 polymer ?
#
loop_
_entity_poly.entity_id
_entity_poly.type
_entity_poly.pdbx_seq_one_letter_code
_entity_poly.pdbx_strand_id
1 'polypeptide(L)'
;MTTTVTRDANGETVFSDTRTIPADESASYRNPITGEELFLIRVSVENGPEDTYECDLPDSNAYGLSIRITRDAIEFQRMAT
;
A
#
# COMPACT_ATOMS: atom_id res chain seq x y z
N MET A 1 2.47 1.76 -16.67
CA MET A 1 3.40 1.77 -15.53
C MET A 1 2.94 0.65 -14.62
N THR A 2 3.77 -0.37 -14.43
CA THR A 2 3.43 -1.52 -13.60
C THR A 2 3.83 -1.24 -12.17
N THR A 3 2.91 -1.43 -11.23
CA THR A 3 3.14 -1.23 -9.80
C THR A 3 2.93 -2.54 -9.07
N THR A 4 3.87 -2.87 -8.20
CA THR A 4 3.74 -3.97 -7.25
C THR A 4 3.54 -3.40 -5.86
N VAL A 5 2.52 -3.87 -5.17
CA VAL A 5 2.23 -3.55 -3.78
C VAL A 5 2.37 -4.83 -2.97
N THR A 6 3.35 -4.83 -2.08
CA THR A 6 3.59 -5.93 -1.15
C THR A 6 3.30 -5.44 0.26
N ARG A 7 2.58 -6.24 1.03
CA ARG A 7 2.37 -6.00 2.45
C ARG A 7 2.99 -7.13 3.24
N ASP A 8 3.81 -6.75 4.21
CA ASP A 8 4.47 -7.66 5.13
C ASP A 8 3.96 -7.41 6.57
N ALA A 9 3.79 -8.48 7.34
CA ALA A 9 3.54 -8.47 8.77
C ALA A 9 4.66 -9.27 9.45
N ASN A 10 5.43 -8.66 10.35
CA ASN A 10 6.55 -9.32 11.04
C ASN A 10 7.57 -10.01 10.10
N GLY A 11 7.76 -9.46 8.89
CA GLY A 11 8.67 -10.01 7.88
C GLY A 11 8.08 -11.14 7.01
N GLU A 12 6.80 -11.47 7.18
CA GLU A 12 6.07 -12.41 6.33
C GLU A 12 5.13 -11.66 5.39
N THR A 13 5.17 -11.97 4.08
CA THR A 13 4.26 -11.38 3.11
C THR A 13 2.84 -11.93 3.29
N VAL A 14 1.93 -11.04 3.67
CA VAL A 14 0.51 -11.35 3.93
C VAL A 14 -0.40 -10.93 2.76
N PHE A 15 0.08 -10.06 1.89
CA PHE A 15 -0.63 -9.64 0.67
C PHE A 15 0.36 -9.18 -0.41
N SER A 16 0.12 -9.57 -1.66
CA SER A 16 0.84 -9.05 -2.81
C SER A 16 -0.12 -8.84 -3.96
N ASP A 17 -0.03 -7.67 -4.59
CA ASP A 17 -0.83 -7.29 -5.75
C ASP A 17 0.05 -6.60 -6.79
N THR A 18 -0.06 -7.05 -8.04
CA THR A 18 0.58 -6.40 -9.18
C THR A 18 -0.49 -5.82 -10.07
N ARG A 19 -0.45 -4.51 -10.31
CA ARG A 19 -1.43 -3.82 -11.14
C ARG A 19 -0.79 -2.77 -12.03
N THR A 20 -1.45 -2.46 -13.14
CA THR A 20 -1.09 -1.30 -13.97
C THR A 20 -1.89 -0.10 -13.50
N ILE A 21 -1.23 0.93 -12.97
CA ILE A 21 -1.86 2.21 -12.65
C ILE A 21 -1.46 3.21 -13.75
N PRO A 22 -2.44 3.89 -14.39
CA PRO A 22 -2.13 5.00 -15.28
C PRO A 22 -1.39 6.13 -14.53
N ALA A 23 -0.57 6.90 -15.24
CA ALA A 23 0.08 8.05 -14.64
C ALA A 23 -0.97 9.05 -14.12
N ASP A 24 -0.69 9.66 -12.96
CA ASP A 24 -1.54 10.63 -12.27
C ASP A 24 -2.86 10.07 -11.68
N GLU A 25 -3.10 8.76 -11.79
CA GLU A 25 -4.21 8.09 -11.13
C GLU A 25 -3.82 7.54 -9.74
N SER A 26 -4.84 7.35 -8.90
CA SER A 26 -4.72 6.74 -7.58
C SER A 26 -5.47 5.42 -7.58
N ALA A 27 -5.03 4.47 -6.76
CA ALA A 27 -5.89 3.33 -6.50
C ALA A 27 -5.80 2.84 -5.07
N SER A 28 -6.97 2.48 -4.55
CA SER A 28 -7.19 2.23 -3.13
C SER A 28 -7.23 0.74 -2.83
N TYR A 29 -6.72 0.38 -1.66
CA TYR A 29 -6.72 -0.96 -1.12
C TYR A 29 -7.59 -0.99 0.13
N ARG A 30 -8.59 -1.87 0.14
CA ARG A 30 -9.40 -2.11 1.33
C ARG A 30 -8.69 -3.14 2.20
N ASN A 31 -8.53 -2.88 3.50
CA ASN A 31 -7.87 -3.81 4.42
C ASN A 31 -8.49 -5.21 4.35
N PRO A 32 -7.74 -6.25 3.93
CA PRO A 32 -8.18 -7.62 4.13
C PRO A 32 -7.75 -8.16 5.51
N ILE A 33 -6.95 -7.41 6.28
CA ILE A 33 -6.33 -7.89 7.52
C ILE A 33 -7.06 -7.35 8.74
N THR A 34 -7.42 -8.25 9.63
CA THR A 34 -8.00 -8.01 10.95
C THR A 34 -6.94 -8.33 12.00
N GLY A 35 -6.50 -7.35 12.80
CA GLY A 35 -5.61 -7.56 13.95
C GLY A 35 -4.65 -6.40 14.22
N GLU A 36 -4.17 -6.31 15.47
CA GLU A 36 -3.12 -5.39 15.91
C GLU A 36 -1.75 -5.91 15.47
N GLU A 37 -1.36 -5.62 14.25
CA GLU A 37 0.01 -5.87 13.79
C GLU A 37 0.58 -4.63 13.07
N LEU A 38 1.89 -4.46 13.18
CA LEU A 38 2.61 -3.48 12.37
C LEU A 38 2.72 -4.05 10.95
N PHE A 39 2.20 -3.31 9.98
CA PHE A 39 2.31 -3.67 8.58
C PHE A 39 3.32 -2.79 7.87
N LEU A 40 4.18 -3.41 7.06
CA LEU A 40 5.03 -2.71 6.10
C LEU A 40 4.38 -2.80 4.73
N ILE A 41 4.13 -1.67 4.09
CA ILE A 41 3.62 -1.62 2.71
C ILE A 41 4.76 -1.13 1.83
N ARG A 42 5.23 -2.01 0.95
CA ARG A 42 6.23 -1.71 -0.07
C ARG A 42 5.53 -1.49 -1.40
N VAL A 43 5.82 -0.36 -2.03
CA VAL A 43 5.30 -0.02 -3.35
C VAL A 43 6.48 0.20 -4.27
N SER A 44 6.58 -0.64 -5.29
CA SER A 44 7.64 -0.54 -6.30
C SER A 44 7.02 -0.28 -7.66
N VAL A 45 7.60 0.66 -8.40
CA VAL A 45 7.16 0.95 -9.77
C VAL A 45 8.22 0.54 -10.77
N GLU A 46 7.80 -0.16 -11.83
CA GLU A 46 8.69 -0.60 -12.90
C GLU A 46 9.43 0.59 -13.53
N ASN A 47 10.77 0.55 -13.47
CA ASN A 47 11.66 1.63 -13.89
C ASN A 47 11.38 2.99 -13.22
N GLY A 48 10.82 2.98 -12.00
CA GLY A 48 10.41 4.17 -11.26
C GLY A 48 10.84 4.13 -9.79
N PRO A 49 10.22 4.96 -8.93
CA PRO A 49 10.51 4.98 -7.51
C PRO A 49 10.03 3.70 -6.81
N GLU A 50 10.71 3.36 -5.73
CA GLU A 50 10.26 2.40 -4.71
C GLU A 50 10.19 3.13 -3.37
N ASP A 51 9.11 2.91 -2.62
CA ASP A 51 8.93 3.49 -1.30
C ASP A 51 8.26 2.50 -0.33
N THR A 52 8.50 2.68 0.96
CA THR A 52 7.98 1.81 2.02
C THR A 52 7.26 2.64 3.07
N TYR A 53 6.03 2.26 3.39
CA TYR A 53 5.20 2.90 4.39
C TYR A 53 4.91 1.95 5.54
N GLU A 54 5.28 2.36 6.75
CA GLU A 54 4.90 1.65 7.97
C GLU A 54 3.51 2.08 8.41
N CYS A 55 2.63 1.11 8.65
CA CYS A 55 1.27 1.34 9.08
C CYS A 55 0.99 0.56 10.36
N ASP A 56 0.74 1.31 11.43
CA ASP A 56 0.13 0.78 12.65
C ASP A 56 -1.39 0.90 12.52
N LEU A 57 -2.06 -0.25 12.39
CA LEU A 57 -3.51 -0.34 12.29
C LEU A 57 -4.09 -0.66 13.69
N PRO A 58 -4.60 0.35 14.43
CA PRO A 58 -5.24 0.14 15.71
C PRO A 58 -6.48 -0.72 15.53
N ASP A 59 -6.67 -1.62 16.50
CA ASP A 59 -7.73 -2.61 16.51
C ASP A 59 -9.11 -1.98 16.34
N SER A 60 -10.00 -2.71 15.67
CA SER A 60 -11.46 -2.49 15.62
C SER A 60 -12.05 -1.61 14.49
N ASN A 61 -11.29 -0.84 13.73
CA ASN A 61 -11.85 -0.06 12.60
C ASN A 61 -11.34 -0.58 11.25
N ALA A 62 -12.24 -0.75 10.28
CA ALA A 62 -11.84 -1.00 8.90
C ALA A 62 -11.14 0.26 8.37
N TYR A 63 -9.86 0.16 8.01
CA TYR A 63 -9.11 1.24 7.37
C TYR A 63 -8.80 0.87 5.92
N GLY A 64 -8.93 1.84 5.02
CA GLY A 64 -8.42 1.76 3.67
C GLY A 64 -7.03 2.37 3.58
N LEU A 65 -6.24 1.91 2.63
CA LEU A 65 -5.02 2.57 2.20
C LEU A 65 -5.23 3.14 0.80
N SER A 66 -5.08 4.45 0.66
CA SER A 66 -4.97 5.08 -0.66
C SER A 66 -3.49 5.22 -1.00
N ILE A 67 -3.12 4.70 -2.17
CA ILE A 67 -1.80 4.91 -2.75
C ILE A 67 -2.01 5.73 -4.02
N ARG A 68 -1.32 6.86 -4.10
CA ARG A 68 -1.23 7.65 -5.33
C ARG A 68 0.20 7.56 -5.86
N ILE A 69 0.31 7.30 -7.15
CA ILE A 69 1.60 7.16 -7.81
C ILE A 69 1.68 8.24 -8.87
N THR A 70 2.69 9.09 -8.74
CA THR A 70 3.06 10.07 -9.76
C THR A 70 4.31 9.58 -10.49
N ARG A 71 4.77 10.31 -11.51
CA ARG A 71 6.03 9.98 -12.18
C ARG A 71 7.23 10.02 -11.24
N ASP A 72 7.21 10.92 -10.27
CA ASP A 72 8.39 11.28 -9.48
C ASP A 72 8.29 10.84 -8.00
N ALA A 73 7.09 10.48 -7.54
CA ALA A 73 6.84 10.17 -6.12
C ALA A 73 5.69 9.18 -5.92
N ILE A 74 5.73 8.50 -4.77
CA ILE A 74 4.66 7.65 -4.23
C ILE A 74 4.10 8.37 -2.99
N GLU A 75 2.78 8.57 -2.95
CA GLU A 75 2.10 9.22 -1.82
C GLU A 75 1.17 8.22 -1.13
N PHE A 76 1.23 8.20 0.20
CA PHE A 76 0.42 7.33 1.06
C PHE A 76 -0.61 8.14 1.83
N GLN A 77 -1.86 7.67 1.84
CA GLN A 77 -2.92 8.26 2.66
C GLN A 77 -3.77 7.17 3.31
N ARG A 78 -3.94 7.27 4.63
CA ARG A 78 -4.88 6.43 5.38
C ARG A 78 -6.30 6.94 5.19
N MET A 79 -7.23 6.03 4.91
CA MET A 79 -8.65 6.32 4.80
C MET A 79 -9.40 5.62 5.94
N ALA A 80 -10.23 6.35 6.67
CA ALA A 80 -11.26 5.73 7.51
C ALA A 80 -12.36 5.20 6.58
N THR A 81 -12.78 3.95 6.78
CA THR A 81 -13.81 3.29 5.96
C THR A 81 -15.15 3.23 6.67
#